data_AF-A0A847ATC5-F1
#
_entry.id   AF-A0A847ATC5-F1
#
_cell.length_a   1.000
_cell.length_b   1.000
_cell.length_c   1.000
_cell.angle_alpha   90.00
_cell.angle_beta   90.00
_cell.angle_gamma   90.00
#
_symmetry.space_group_name_H-M   'P 1'
#
loop_
_entity.id
_entity.type
_entity.pdbx_description
1 polymer ?
#
loop_
_entity_poly.entity_id
_entity_poly.type
_entity_poly.pdbx_seq_one_letter_code
_entity_poly.pdbx_strand_id
1 'polypeptide(L)' 'MEASKARILLKNAIRMFHEIDVITILEGVEDLYSKELATEVNGDLLQGNYYSEPVEAESLFRYCRGFNLR' A
#
# COMPACT_ATOMS: atom_id res chain seq x y z
N MET A 1 16.68 9.91 10.79
CA MET A 1 16.29 8.61 11.37
C MET A 1 16.72 7.56 10.36
N GLU A 2 17.76 6.78 10.67
CA GLU A 2 18.41 5.87 9.69
C GLU A 2 17.38 4.96 9.02
N ALA A 3 17.37 4.88 7.69
CA ALA A 3 16.41 4.08 6.91
C ALA A 3 16.31 2.61 7.37
N SER A 4 17.36 2.08 7.99
CA SER A 4 17.40 0.77 8.64
C SER A 4 16.38 0.62 9.78
N LYS A 5 16.20 1.66 10.61
CA LYS A 5 15.28 1.63 11.77
C LYS A 5 13.82 1.67 11.32
N ALA A 6 13.51 2.50 10.32
CA ALA A 6 12.16 2.56 9.74
C ALA A 6 11.76 1.22 9.11
N ARG A 7 12.69 0.56 8.39
CA ARG A 7 12.48 -0.77 7.81
C ARG A 7 12.20 -1.84 8.88
N ILE A 8 12.97 -1.84 9.97
CA ILE A 8 12.76 -2.78 11.09
C ILE A 8 11.39 -2.56 11.74
N LEU A 9 10.99 -1.30 11.95
CA LEU A 9 9.68 -0.95 12.51
C LEU A 9 8.56 -1.44 11.59
N LEU A 10 8.63 -1.10 10.30
CA LEU A 10 7.62 -1.48 9.33
C LEU A 10 7.45 -3.00 9.26
N LYS A 11 8.55 -3.76 9.13
CA LYS A 11 8.51 -5.23 9.08
C LYS A 11 7.85 -5.84 10.33
N ASN A 12 8.17 -5.32 11.51
CA ASN A 12 7.59 -5.83 12.75
C ASN A 12 6.12 -5.45 12.90
N ALA A 13 5.72 -4.26 12.46
CA ALA A 13 4.32 -3.84 12.48
C ALA A 13 3.46 -4.73 11.57
N ILE A 14 3.89 -4.97 10.33
CA ILE A 14 3.14 -5.83 9.40
C ILE A 14 2.97 -7.25 9.96
N ARG A 15 4.06 -7.84 10.47
CA ARG A 15 3.99 -9.16 11.12
C ARG A 15 2.98 -9.19 12.26
N MET A 16 3.00 -8.18 13.14
CA MET A 16 2.06 -8.09 14.25
C MET A 16 0.61 -7.96 13.78
N PHE A 17 0.35 -7.18 12.73
CA PHE A 17 -0.99 -7.04 12.16
C PHE A 17 -1.51 -8.35 11.56
N HIS A 18 -0.65 -9.13 10.91
CA HIS A 18 -0.99 -10.47 10.45
C HIS A 18 -1.25 -11.44 11.62
N GLU A 19 -0.48 -11.36 12.71
CA GLU A 19 -0.69 -12.19 13.91
C GLU A 19 -2.06 -11.95 14.57
N ILE A 20 -2.66 -10.76 14.38
CA ILE A 20 -4.00 -10.43 14.87
C ILE A 20 -5.10 -10.49 13.78
N ASP A 21 -4.79 -11.09 12.63
CA ASP A 21 -5.72 -11.31 11.51
C ASP A 21 -6.32 -10.01 10.92
N VAL A 22 -5.47 -8.99 10.75
CA VAL A 22 -5.85 -7.70 10.15
C VAL A 22 -5.13 -7.46 8.83
N ILE A 23 -5.89 -7.03 7.82
CA ILE A 23 -5.36 -6.58 6.52
C ILE A 23 -4.73 -5.20 6.69
N THR A 24 -3.51 -5.05 6.20
CA THR A 24 -2.76 -3.80 6.23
C THR A 24 -2.85 -3.03 4.91
N ILE A 25 -2.96 -1.71 4.99
CA ILE A 25 -2.81 -0.81 3.85
C ILE A 25 -1.57 0.04 4.12
N LEU A 26 -0.54 -0.10 3.27
CA LEU A 26 0.63 0.76 3.31
C LEU A 26 0.39 1.95 2.40
N GLU A 27 0.19 3.12 3.03
CA GLU A 27 0.00 4.40 2.35
C GLU A 27 1.33 5.10 2.04
N GLY A 28 1.29 6.05 1.11
CA GLY A 28 2.46 6.87 0.75
C GLY A 28 3.48 6.15 -0.13
N VAL A 29 3.04 5.19 -0.96
CA VAL A 29 3.89 4.60 -2.00
C VAL A 29 4.04 5.60 -3.16
N GLU A 30 5.20 6.24 -3.27
CA GLU A 30 5.46 7.35 -4.21
C GLU A 30 6.36 6.95 -5.39
N ASP A 31 7.15 5.90 -5.23
CA ASP A 31 8.17 5.48 -6.20
C ASP A 31 8.38 3.95 -6.19
N LEU A 32 9.23 3.47 -7.10
CA LEU A 32 9.56 2.05 -7.19
C LEU A 32 10.20 1.52 -5.90
N TYR A 33 11.02 2.33 -5.22
CA TYR A 33 11.70 1.95 -4.00
C TYR A 33 10.70 1.67 -2.85
N SER A 34 9.77 2.59 -2.62
CA SER A 34 8.71 2.45 -1.62
C SER A 34 7.79 1.27 -1.95
N LYS A 35 7.49 1.03 -3.23
CA LYS A 35 6.75 -0.15 -3.69
C LYS A 35 7.50 -1.46 -3.39
N GLU A 36 8.80 -1.51 -3.66
CA GLU A 36 9.64 -2.68 -3.41
C GLU A 36 9.78 -2.96 -1.92
N LEU A 37 9.99 -1.92 -1.10
CA LEU A 37 10.01 -2.05 0.36
C LEU A 37 8.69 -2.61 0.89
N ALA A 38 7.56 -2.08 0.42
CA ALA A 38 6.24 -2.54 0.84
C ALA A 38 5.97 -4.00 0.44
N THR A 39 6.49 -4.43 -0.71
CA THR A 39 6.47 -5.85 -1.14
C THR A 39 7.36 -6.72 -0.24
N GLU A 40 8.57 -6.26 0.08
CA GLU A 40 9.53 -6.99 0.92
C GLU A 40 9.03 -7.25 2.34
N VAL A 41 8.29 -6.29 2.92
CA VAL A 41 7.71 -6.44 4.26
C VAL A 41 6.39 -7.19 4.29
N ASN A 42 5.94 -7.72 3.14
CA ASN A 42 4.69 -8.46 2.97
C ASN A 42 3.43 -7.61 3.25
N GLY A 43 3.39 -6.36 2.80
CA GLY A 43 2.18 -5.54 2.90
C GLY A 43 1.04 -6.09 2.04
N ASP A 44 -0.20 -6.05 2.55
CA ASP A 44 -1.35 -6.67 1.87
C ASP A 44 -1.90 -5.80 0.74
N LEU A 45 -2.12 -4.51 1.04
CA LEU A 45 -2.63 -3.51 0.13
C LEU A 45 -1.71 -2.29 0.12
N LEU A 46 -1.64 -1.63 -1.04
CA LEU A 46 -0.70 -0.55 -1.31
C LEU A 46 -1.48 0.65 -1.84
N GLN A 47 -1.18 1.83 -1.31
CA GLN A 47 -1.76 3.09 -1.78
C GLN A 47 -0.67 4.16 -1.88
N GLY A 48 -0.74 4.95 -2.94
CA GLY A 48 0.05 6.17 -3.08
C GLY A 48 0.16 6.63 -4.52
N ASN A 49 0.79 7.78 -4.71
CA ASN A 49 0.92 8.45 -6.01
C ASN A 49 1.68 7.64 -7.06
N TYR A 50 2.44 6.62 -6.65
CA TYR A 50 3.03 5.63 -7.56
C TYR A 50 1.97 4.92 -8.41
N TYR A 51 0.79 4.67 -7.83
CA TYR A 51 -0.32 4.01 -8.51
C TYR A 51 -1.29 5.02 -9.13
N SER A 52 -1.71 6.02 -8.35
CA SER A 52 -2.64 7.05 -8.77
C SER A 52 -2.60 8.21 -7.78
N GLU A 53 -2.72 9.44 -8.29
CA GLU A 53 -3.13 10.59 -7.47
C GLU A 53 -4.56 10.39 -6.94
N PRO A 54 -5.00 11.14 -5.90
CA PRO A 54 -6.39 11.19 -5.51
C PRO A 54 -7.29 11.51 -6.72
N VAL A 55 -8.29 10.65 -6.95
CA VAL A 55 -9.18 10.75 -8.10
C VAL A 55 -10.51 11.40 -7.73
N GLU A 56 -11.06 12.17 -8.65
CA GLU A 56 -12.43 12.67 -8.56
C GLU A 56 -13.44 11.53 -8.44
N ALA A 57 -14.48 11.72 -7.62
CA ALA A 57 -15.44 10.66 -7.29
C ALA A 57 -16.13 10.07 -8.54
N GLU A 58 -16.46 10.91 -9.52
CA GLU A 58 -17.08 10.45 -10.77
C GLU A 58 -16.12 9.59 -11.61
N SER A 59 -14.84 9.96 -11.65
CA SER A 59 -13.81 9.20 -12.36
C SER A 59 -13.60 7.83 -11.73
N LEU A 60 -13.56 7.77 -10.38
CA LEU A 60 -13.51 6.51 -9.65
C LEU A 60 -14.74 5.64 -9.93
N PHE A 61 -15.94 6.22 -9.91
CA PHE A 61 -17.18 5.50 -10.19
C PHE A 61 -17.16 4.86 -11.58
N ARG A 62 -16.73 5.60 -12.61
CA ARG A 62 -16.60 5.08 -13.99
C ARG A 62 -15.58 3.95 -14.06
N TYR A 63 -14.43 4.10 -13.40
CA TYR A 63 -13.40 3.06 -13.31
C TYR A 63 -13.97 1.77 -12.70
N CYS A 64 -14.60 1.85 -11.52
CA CYS A 64 -15.17 0.70 -10.84
C CYS A 64 -16.27 0.00 -11.64
N ARG A 65 -17.07 0.75 -12.40
CA ARG A 65 -18.10 0.18 -13.31
C ARG A 65 -17.50 -0.59 -14.47
N GLY A 66 -16.34 -0.19 -14.98
CA GLY A 66 -15.61 -0.89 -16.04
C GLY A 66 -14.76 -2.08 -15.53
N PHE A 67 -14.37 -2.06 -14.26
CA PHE A 67 -13.50 -3.07 -13.65
C PHE A 67 -14.18 -4.43 -13.50
N ASN A 68 -15.46 -4.46 -13.13
CA ASN A 68 -16.26 -5.69 -12.97
C ASN A 68 -16.80 -6.30 -14.29
N LEU A 69 -16.36 -5.78 -15.45
CA LEU A 69 -16.76 -6.28 -16.78
C LEU A 69 -15.70 -7.22 -17.40
N ARG A 70 -14.73 -7.70 -16.62
CA ARG A 70 -13.76 -8.72 -17.01
C ARG A 70 -13.91 -9.97 -16.17
#